data_AF-A0A0F3GPU8-F1
#
_entry.id   AF-A0A0F3GPU8-F1
#
_cell.length_a   1.000
_cell.length_b   1.000
_cell.length_c   1.000
_cell.angle_alpha   90.00
_cell.angle_beta   90.00
_cell.angle_gamma   90.00
#
_symmetry.space_group_name_H-M   'P 1'
#
loop_
_entity.id
_entity.type
_entity.pdbx_description
1 polymer ?
#
loop_
_entity_poly.entity_id
_entity_poly.type
_entity_poly.pdbx_seq_one_letter_code
_entity_poly.pdbx_strand_id
1 'polypeptide(L)'
;MTLEVPTKAYTEQGLCITDQANNINITSPESYTAAGQLIKGIKGLMKEIKDMFGSFKKKADEAHKDIVRKESAQLTPLQAAEGVIKGKMTAYLKAEEVKRTVLQARLEAEANKQHDDLCLQEAVALEKAGNVDAAMAILDAPGHTPAPLVVSNIPKVTGVSEREVWKFEVVDASKVPEQYKTVDEKKIGAIVRALKGITDIPGVRVWSEKQVAVRG
;
A
#
# COMPACT_ATOMS: atom_id res chain seq x y z
N MET A 1 -34.51 6.65 12.98
CA MET A 1 -34.78 8.08 12.77
C MET A 1 -35.41 8.22 11.39
N THR A 2 -36.74 8.17 11.31
CA THR A 2 -37.47 8.36 10.05
C THR A 2 -37.39 9.82 9.66
N LEU A 3 -36.82 10.08 8.49
CA LEU A 3 -36.73 11.41 7.91
C LEU A 3 -38.06 11.70 7.22
N GLU A 4 -39.01 12.30 7.93
CA GLU A 4 -40.18 12.92 7.28
C GLU A 4 -39.75 14.25 6.67
N VAL A 5 -39.10 14.16 5.51
CA VAL A 5 -38.81 15.31 4.66
C VAL A 5 -39.91 15.35 3.59
N PRO A 6 -40.47 16.53 3.24
CA PRO A 6 -41.37 16.70 2.09
C PRO A 6 -40.62 16.46 0.77
N THR A 7 -40.16 15.23 0.57
CA THR A 7 -39.33 14.79 -0.56
C THR A 7 -40.14 14.83 -1.84
N LYS A 8 -41.45 14.53 -1.76
CA LYS A 8 -42.38 14.61 -2.90
C LYS A 8 -42.53 16.05 -3.43
N ALA A 9 -42.66 17.04 -2.54
CA ALA A 9 -42.85 18.44 -2.93
C ALA A 9 -41.65 19.02 -3.70
N TYR A 10 -40.42 18.77 -3.22
CA TYR A 10 -39.21 19.21 -3.93
C TYR A 10 -38.95 18.43 -5.23
N THR A 11 -39.39 17.17 -5.31
CA THR A 11 -39.28 16.36 -6.53
C THR A 11 -40.21 16.88 -7.64
N GLU A 12 -41.46 17.16 -7.30
CA GLU A 12 -42.45 17.72 -8.24
C GLU A 12 -42.06 19.14 -8.70
N GLN A 13 -41.61 20.00 -7.78
CA GLN A 13 -41.09 21.33 -8.13
C GLN A 13 -39.84 21.25 -9.01
N GLY A 14 -38.94 20.31 -8.73
CA GLY A 14 -37.74 20.08 -9.54
C GLY A 14 -38.07 19.66 -10.97
N LEU A 15 -39.07 18.79 -11.18
CA LEU A 15 -39.55 18.37 -12.50
C LEU A 15 -40.11 19.57 -13.29
N CYS A 16 -41.00 20.35 -12.67
CA CYS A 16 -41.61 21.52 -13.30
C CYS A 16 -40.55 22.57 -13.73
N ILE A 17 -39.57 22.83 -12.86
CA ILE A 17 -38.45 23.74 -13.16
C ILE A 17 -37.57 23.20 -14.30
N THR A 18 -37.39 21.88 -14.39
CA THR A 18 -36.61 21.24 -15.46
C THR A 18 -37.31 21.39 -16.80
N ASP A 19 -38.63 21.19 -16.84
CA ASP A 19 -39.44 21.41 -18.04
C ASP A 19 -39.41 22.88 -18.48
N GLN A 20 -39.48 23.81 -17.54
CA GLN A 20 -39.33 25.25 -17.82
C GLN A 20 -37.94 25.57 -18.38
N ALA A 21 -36.88 24.97 -17.83
CA ALA A 21 -35.51 25.15 -18.31
C ALA A 21 -35.30 24.57 -19.72
N ASN A 22 -35.88 23.41 -20.02
CA ASN A 22 -35.77 22.77 -21.33
C ASN A 22 -36.50 23.55 -22.44
N ASN A 23 -37.57 24.26 -22.09
CA ASN A 23 -38.39 25.02 -23.05
C ASN A 23 -37.99 26.50 -23.15
N ILE A 24 -36.99 26.96 -22.39
CA ILE A 24 -36.55 28.36 -22.46
C ILE A 24 -35.73 28.58 -23.72
N ASN A 25 -36.11 29.56 -24.53
CA ASN A 25 -35.35 29.96 -25.72
C ASN A 25 -34.82 31.38 -25.54
N ILE A 26 -33.50 31.52 -25.46
CA ILE A 26 -32.84 32.81 -25.17
C ILE A 26 -32.38 33.42 -26.49
N THR A 27 -33.22 34.29 -27.06
CA THR A 27 -32.98 34.94 -28.36
C THR A 27 -33.03 36.48 -28.29
N SER A 28 -33.41 37.03 -27.14
CA SER A 28 -33.47 38.48 -26.88
C SER A 28 -32.89 38.87 -25.51
N PRO A 29 -32.50 40.14 -25.29
CA PRO A 29 -32.06 40.65 -24.00
C PRO A 29 -33.08 40.43 -22.86
N GLU A 30 -34.38 40.51 -23.16
CA GLU A 30 -35.47 40.29 -22.21
C GLU A 30 -35.54 38.81 -21.82
N SER A 31 -35.46 37.90 -22.80
CA SER A 31 -35.42 36.44 -22.56
C SER A 31 -34.18 36.02 -21.76
N TYR A 32 -33.04 36.69 -21.97
CA TYR A 32 -31.82 36.49 -21.18
C TYR A 32 -32.01 36.93 -19.72
N THR A 33 -32.66 38.08 -19.50
CA THR A 33 -32.94 38.60 -18.16
C THR A 33 -33.92 37.69 -17.41
N ALA A 34 -34.96 37.20 -18.09
CA ALA A 34 -35.92 36.25 -17.52
C ALA A 34 -35.25 34.91 -17.16
N ALA A 35 -34.41 34.36 -18.05
CA ALA A 35 -33.61 33.17 -17.75
C ALA A 35 -32.68 33.39 -16.54
N GLY A 36 -32.09 34.59 -16.42
CA GLY A 36 -31.27 35.02 -15.29
C GLY A 36 -32.02 35.07 -13.95
N GLN A 37 -33.30 35.45 -13.95
CA GLN A 37 -34.13 35.42 -12.75
C GLN A 37 -34.54 33.99 -12.37
N LEU A 38 -34.90 33.18 -13.37
CA LEU A 38 -35.26 31.78 -13.17
C LEU A 38 -34.11 30.98 -12.56
N ILE A 39 -32.89 31.09 -13.10
CA ILE A 39 -31.71 30.39 -12.55
C ILE A 39 -31.34 30.85 -11.13
N LYS A 40 -31.62 32.11 -10.76
CA LYS A 40 -31.47 32.58 -9.36
C LYS A 40 -32.46 31.89 -8.43
N GLY A 41 -33.73 31.75 -8.84
CA GLY A 41 -34.75 31.00 -8.09
C GLY A 41 -34.34 29.54 -7.89
N ILE A 42 -33.83 28.89 -8.94
CA ILE A 42 -33.29 27.52 -8.88
C ILE A 42 -32.17 27.43 -7.84
N LYS A 43 -31.20 28.37 -7.85
CA LYS A 43 -30.11 28.38 -6.86
C LYS A 43 -30.62 28.54 -5.42
N GLY A 44 -31.66 29.33 -5.21
CA GLY A 44 -32.33 29.48 -3.91
C GLY A 44 -32.90 28.16 -3.40
N LEU A 45 -33.73 27.50 -4.22
CA LEU A 45 -34.30 26.18 -3.88
C LEU A 45 -33.22 25.11 -3.65
N MET A 46 -32.18 25.09 -4.48
CA MET A 46 -31.03 24.20 -4.28
C MET A 46 -30.34 24.43 -2.93
N LYS A 47 -30.27 25.68 -2.47
CA LYS A 47 -29.67 26.05 -1.18
C LYS A 47 -30.54 25.60 -0.03
N GLU A 48 -31.85 25.86 -0.08
CA GLU A 48 -32.80 25.39 0.95
C GLU A 48 -32.75 23.88 1.14
N ILE A 49 -32.78 23.12 0.03
CA ILE A 49 -32.64 21.65 0.08
C ILE A 49 -31.31 21.27 0.75
N LYS A 50 -30.19 21.90 0.35
CA LYS A 50 -28.88 21.63 0.95
C LYS A 50 -28.85 21.94 2.43
N ASP A 51 -29.43 23.04 2.86
CA ASP A 51 -29.44 23.47 4.26
C ASP A 51 -30.29 22.53 5.12
N MET A 52 -31.47 22.12 4.62
CA MET A 52 -32.29 21.10 5.26
C MET A 52 -31.54 19.78 5.48
N PHE A 53 -30.90 19.27 4.42
CA PHE A 53 -30.13 18.03 4.50
C PHE A 53 -28.79 18.17 5.22
N GLY A 54 -28.28 19.41 5.36
CA GLY A 54 -26.99 19.68 6.00
C GLY A 54 -26.96 19.21 7.45
N SER A 55 -28.03 19.47 8.21
CA SER A 55 -28.13 19.03 9.61
C SER A 55 -28.11 17.50 9.76
N PHE A 56 -28.78 16.76 8.86
CA PHE A 56 -28.82 15.31 8.88
C PHE A 56 -27.48 14.69 8.47
N LYS A 57 -26.85 15.23 7.41
CA LYS A 57 -25.51 14.80 6.98
C LYS A 57 -24.48 15.02 8.09
N LYS A 58 -24.54 16.15 8.78
CA LYS A 58 -23.64 16.45 9.90
C LYS A 58 -23.82 15.45 11.05
N LYS A 59 -25.06 15.17 11.47
CA LYS A 59 -25.34 14.16 12.51
C LYS A 59 -24.86 12.76 12.11
N ALA A 60 -25.05 12.38 10.85
CA ALA A 60 -24.59 11.08 10.34
C ALA A 60 -23.06 10.99 10.30
N ASP A 61 -22.38 12.05 9.85
CA ASP A 61 -20.92 12.12 9.82
C ASP A 61 -20.32 12.10 11.23
N GLU A 62 -20.93 12.83 12.19
CA GLU A 62 -20.55 12.79 13.61
C GLU A 62 -20.72 11.38 14.19
N ALA A 63 -21.87 10.73 13.95
CA ALA A 63 -22.11 9.35 14.41
C ALA A 63 -21.12 8.36 13.79
N HIS A 64 -20.86 8.47 12.49
CA HIS A 64 -19.88 7.63 11.79
C HIS A 64 -18.47 7.82 12.36
N LYS A 65 -18.03 9.07 12.52
CA LYS A 65 -16.72 9.40 13.13
C LYS A 65 -16.61 8.86 14.55
N ASP A 66 -17.67 8.96 15.34
CA ASP A 66 -17.69 8.42 16.71
C ASP A 66 -17.60 6.90 16.74
N ILE A 67 -18.27 6.19 15.83
CA ILE A 67 -18.18 4.73 15.70
C ILE A 67 -16.76 4.33 15.31
N VAL A 68 -16.22 4.93 14.25
CA VAL A 68 -14.85 4.68 13.77
C VAL A 68 -13.82 4.97 14.86
N ARG A 69 -13.99 6.07 15.61
CA ARG A 69 -13.10 6.41 16.74
C ARG A 69 -13.17 5.35 17.84
N LYS A 70 -14.36 4.91 18.23
CA LYS A 70 -14.55 3.88 19.26
C LYS A 70 -13.96 2.54 18.83
N GLU A 71 -14.22 2.12 17.60
CA GLU A 71 -13.63 0.91 17.01
C GLU A 71 -12.10 1.00 17.00
N SER A 72 -11.55 2.10 16.45
CA SER A 72 -10.11 2.34 16.40
C SER A 72 -9.46 2.33 17.79
N ALA A 73 -10.12 2.92 18.80
CA ALA A 73 -9.62 2.92 20.18
C ALA A 73 -9.51 1.51 20.78
N GLN A 74 -10.38 0.58 20.39
CA GLN A 74 -10.32 -0.82 20.83
C GLN A 74 -9.34 -1.64 20.00
N LEU A 75 -9.26 -1.41 18.69
CA LEU A 75 -8.38 -2.17 17.80
C LEU A 75 -6.91 -1.77 17.93
N THR A 76 -6.60 -0.49 18.14
CA THR A 76 -5.22 0.02 18.22
C THR A 76 -4.34 -0.75 19.22
N PRO A 77 -4.72 -0.96 20.50
CA PRO A 77 -3.89 -1.71 21.43
C PRO A 77 -3.73 -3.19 21.03
N LEU A 78 -4.74 -3.80 20.42
CA LEU A 78 -4.66 -5.19 19.94
C LEU A 78 -3.72 -5.32 18.73
N GLN A 79 -3.79 -4.39 17.79
CA GLN A 79 -2.88 -4.32 16.64
C GLN A 79 -1.43 -4.07 17.09
N ALA A 80 -1.23 -3.22 18.10
CA ALA A 80 0.08 -2.99 18.69
C ALA A 80 0.62 -4.26 19.36
N ALA A 81 -0.20 -4.95 20.16
CA ALA A 81 0.18 -6.22 20.79
C ALA A 81 0.50 -7.30 19.76
N GLU A 82 -0.33 -7.43 18.71
CA GLU A 82 -0.09 -8.33 17.58
C GLU A 82 1.27 -8.02 16.92
N GLY A 83 1.57 -6.74 16.65
CA GLY A 83 2.84 -6.31 16.08
C GLY A 83 4.04 -6.71 16.96
N VAL A 84 3.94 -6.51 18.27
CA VAL A 84 4.97 -6.91 19.23
C VAL A 84 5.18 -8.42 19.24
N ILE A 85 4.11 -9.21 19.26
CA ILE A 85 4.19 -10.67 19.27
C ILE A 85 4.80 -11.19 17.96
N LYS A 86 4.34 -10.71 16.80
CA LYS A 86 4.92 -11.06 15.49
C LYS A 86 6.40 -10.71 15.41
N GLY A 87 6.80 -9.56 15.93
CA GLY A 87 8.20 -9.16 16.03
C GLY A 87 9.04 -10.15 16.85
N LYS A 88 8.53 -10.56 18.03
CA LYS A 88 9.19 -11.56 18.89
C LYS A 88 9.26 -12.93 18.22
N MET A 89 8.19 -13.38 17.56
CA MET A 89 8.19 -14.64 16.81
C MET A 89 9.22 -14.62 15.68
N THR A 90 9.27 -13.54 14.90
CA THR A 90 10.24 -13.37 13.81
C THR A 90 11.67 -13.38 14.34
N ALA A 91 11.94 -12.69 15.45
CA ALA A 91 13.25 -12.68 16.08
C ALA A 91 13.66 -14.07 16.58
N TYR A 92 12.72 -14.82 17.16
CA TYR A 92 12.94 -16.20 17.58
C TYR A 92 13.26 -17.12 16.40
N LEU A 93 12.47 -17.06 15.31
CA LEU A 93 12.72 -17.83 14.08
C LEU A 93 14.13 -17.57 13.54
N LYS A 94 14.52 -16.30 13.46
CA LYS A 94 15.87 -15.90 13.02
C LYS A 94 16.96 -16.45 13.95
N ALA A 95 16.75 -16.40 15.27
CA ALA A 95 17.71 -16.91 16.23
C ALA A 95 17.86 -18.44 16.14
N GLU A 96 16.76 -19.17 15.99
CA GLU A 96 16.79 -20.63 15.78
C GLU A 96 17.46 -21.01 14.47
N GLU A 97 17.25 -20.24 13.40
CA GLU A 97 17.97 -20.43 12.15
C GLU A 97 19.48 -20.22 12.31
N VAL A 98 19.90 -19.17 13.02
CA VAL A 98 21.33 -18.94 13.31
C VAL A 98 21.91 -20.09 14.15
N LYS A 99 21.19 -20.59 15.16
CA LYS A 99 21.66 -21.75 15.93
C LYS A 99 21.78 -22.99 15.06
N ARG A 100 20.80 -23.24 14.20
CA ARG A 100 20.80 -24.37 13.26
C ARG A 100 22.01 -24.32 12.34
N THR A 101 22.29 -23.16 11.73
CA THR A 101 23.43 -23.02 10.80
C THR A 101 24.77 -23.16 11.52
N VAL A 102 24.92 -22.60 12.73
CA VAL A 102 26.15 -22.73 13.53
C VAL A 102 26.38 -24.19 13.96
N LEU A 103 25.34 -24.88 14.42
CA LEU A 103 25.44 -26.30 14.79
C LEU A 103 25.74 -27.17 13.58
N GLN A 104 25.09 -26.93 12.45
CA GLN A 104 25.35 -27.63 11.19
C GLN A 104 26.82 -27.46 10.76
N ALA A 105 27.33 -26.23 10.73
CA ALA A 105 28.72 -25.96 10.38
C ALA A 105 29.72 -26.63 11.34
N ARG A 106 29.38 -26.74 12.63
CA ARG A 106 30.21 -27.45 13.61
C ARG A 106 30.23 -28.96 13.34
N LEU A 107 29.09 -29.57 13.07
CA LEU A 107 29.00 -31.00 12.75
C LEU A 107 29.74 -31.33 11.44
N GLU A 108 29.64 -30.46 10.44
CA GLU A 108 30.40 -30.57 9.18
C GLU A 108 31.91 -30.47 9.43
N ALA A 109 32.36 -29.52 10.25
CA ALA A 109 33.77 -29.41 10.59
C ALA A 109 34.29 -30.62 11.38
N GLU A 110 33.48 -31.19 12.28
CA GLU A 110 33.83 -32.39 13.04
C GLU A 110 33.88 -33.64 12.16
N ALA A 111 32.92 -33.81 11.24
CA ALA A 111 32.92 -34.90 10.28
C ALA A 111 34.11 -34.84 9.31
N ASN A 112 34.47 -33.64 8.84
CA ASN A 112 35.66 -33.43 8.01
C ASN A 112 36.95 -33.76 8.79
N LYS A 113 37.08 -33.32 10.04
CA LYS A 113 38.25 -33.69 10.86
C LYS A 113 38.37 -35.20 11.08
N GLN A 114 37.26 -35.86 11.40
CA GLN A 114 37.26 -37.32 11.56
C GLN A 114 37.64 -38.02 10.25
N HIS A 115 37.19 -37.50 9.12
CA HIS A 115 37.59 -37.99 7.81
C HIS A 115 39.10 -37.85 7.59
N ASP A 116 39.64 -36.64 7.78
CA ASP A 116 41.05 -36.33 7.61
C ASP A 116 41.93 -37.20 8.54
N ASP A 117 41.53 -37.37 9.79
CA ASP A 117 42.22 -38.21 10.77
C ASP A 117 42.26 -39.69 10.36
N LEU A 118 41.16 -40.21 9.79
CA LEU A 118 41.09 -41.59 9.30
C LEU A 118 41.99 -41.78 8.07
N CYS A 119 41.92 -40.85 7.10
CA CYS A 119 42.78 -40.87 5.92
C CYS A 119 44.26 -40.79 6.30
N LEU A 120 44.61 -39.94 7.27
CA LEU A 120 45.98 -39.82 7.77
C LEU A 120 46.45 -41.10 8.47
N GLN A 121 45.62 -41.71 9.31
CA GLN A 121 45.96 -42.98 9.98
C GLN A 121 46.18 -44.12 8.97
N GLU A 122 45.33 -44.20 7.95
CA GLU A 122 45.45 -45.21 6.89
C GLU A 122 46.71 -44.99 6.03
N ALA A 123 46.99 -43.74 5.65
CA ALA A 123 48.21 -43.38 4.92
C ALA A 123 49.48 -43.72 5.71
N VAL A 124 49.54 -43.40 7.01
CA VAL A 124 50.67 -43.75 7.89
C VAL A 124 50.85 -45.27 8.02
N ALA A 125 49.75 -46.03 8.06
CA ALA A 125 49.82 -47.49 8.11
C ALA A 125 50.38 -48.09 6.80
N LEU A 126 49.98 -47.55 5.65
CA LEU A 126 50.48 -47.96 4.33
C LEU A 126 51.96 -47.59 4.12
N GLU A 127 52.37 -46.41 4.57
CA GLU A 127 53.78 -45.99 4.51
C GLU A 127 54.66 -46.92 5.35
N LYS A 128 54.25 -47.26 6.58
CA LYS A 128 54.95 -48.23 7.44
C LYS A 128 55.02 -49.64 6.84
N ALA A 129 54.04 -50.01 6.03
CA ALA A 129 54.03 -51.27 5.27
C ALA A 129 54.89 -51.20 3.98
N GLY A 130 55.51 -50.05 3.68
CA GLY A 130 56.35 -49.84 2.51
C GLY A 130 55.59 -49.47 1.23
N ASN A 131 54.29 -49.19 1.31
CA ASN A 131 53.45 -48.86 0.17
C ASN A 131 53.20 -47.34 0.07
N VAL A 132 54.24 -46.61 -0.34
CA VAL A 132 54.26 -45.14 -0.38
C VAL A 132 53.29 -44.57 -1.42
N ASP A 133 53.18 -45.20 -2.60
CA ASP A 133 52.28 -44.75 -3.67
C ASP A 133 50.81 -44.83 -3.23
N ALA A 134 50.44 -45.89 -2.50
CA ALA A 134 49.09 -46.03 -1.96
C ALA A 134 48.80 -45.04 -0.82
N ALA A 135 49.79 -44.72 0.03
CA ALA A 135 49.65 -43.71 1.07
C ALA A 135 49.40 -42.32 0.48
N MET A 136 50.11 -41.95 -0.60
CA MET A 136 49.87 -40.70 -1.33
C MET A 136 48.49 -40.67 -1.98
N ALA A 137 48.06 -41.78 -2.60
CA ALA A 137 46.74 -41.86 -3.22
C ALA A 137 45.58 -41.66 -2.23
N ILE A 138 45.72 -42.07 -0.97
CA ILE A 138 44.72 -41.82 0.08
C ILE A 138 44.66 -40.35 0.49
N LEU A 139 45.81 -39.68 0.60
CA LEU A 139 45.87 -38.26 0.96
C LEU A 139 45.37 -37.35 -0.16
N ASP A 140 45.59 -37.73 -1.42
CA ASP A 140 45.14 -36.97 -2.60
C ASP A 140 43.68 -37.26 -2.99
N ALA A 141 43.07 -38.31 -2.43
CA ALA A 141 41.68 -38.64 -2.69
C ALA A 141 40.75 -37.59 -2.05
N PRO A 142 39.87 -36.93 -2.82
CA PRO A 142 38.86 -36.05 -2.25
C PRO A 142 37.81 -36.89 -1.54
N GLY A 143 37.92 -36.99 -0.22
CA GLY A 143 36.93 -37.65 0.60
C GLY A 143 36.14 -36.64 1.46
N HIS A 144 34.90 -37.01 1.75
CA HIS A 144 34.00 -36.23 2.58
C HIS A 144 33.09 -37.19 3.34
N THR A 145 33.09 -37.07 4.67
CA THR A 145 32.10 -37.75 5.50
C THR A 145 30.91 -36.83 5.69
N PRO A 146 29.71 -37.18 5.18
CA PRO A 146 28.54 -36.33 5.29
C PRO A 146 28.10 -36.20 6.76
N ALA A 147 27.99 -34.98 7.25
CA ALA A 147 27.51 -34.70 8.60
C ALA A 147 25.99 -34.89 8.72
N PRO A 148 25.47 -35.29 9.91
CA PRO A 148 24.04 -35.33 10.17
C PRO A 148 23.38 -33.95 10.00
N LEU A 149 22.22 -33.90 9.34
CA LEU A 149 21.48 -32.65 9.13
C LEU A 149 20.73 -32.21 10.41
N VAL A 150 20.90 -30.96 10.80
CA VAL A 150 20.13 -30.34 11.89
C VAL A 150 18.76 -29.87 11.36
N VAL A 151 17.69 -30.55 11.78
CA VAL A 151 16.31 -30.19 11.42
C VAL A 151 15.73 -29.11 12.34
N SER A 152 14.87 -28.24 11.80
CA SER A 152 14.14 -27.24 12.58
C SER A 152 13.08 -27.91 13.46
N ASN A 153 13.04 -27.56 14.75
CA ASN A 153 12.08 -28.12 15.72
C ASN A 153 10.96 -27.13 16.10
N ILE A 154 10.72 -26.11 15.26
CA ILE A 154 9.73 -25.07 15.54
C ILE A 154 8.33 -25.61 15.21
N PRO A 155 7.38 -25.61 16.17
CA PRO A 155 6.05 -26.17 15.93
C PRO A 155 5.28 -25.33 14.91
N LYS A 156 4.65 -26.00 13.94
CA LYS A 156 3.75 -25.35 12.98
C LYS A 156 2.41 -25.07 13.65
N VAL A 157 1.98 -23.81 13.63
CA VAL A 157 0.68 -23.37 14.16
C VAL A 157 -0.26 -23.12 12.98
N THR A 158 -1.42 -23.79 12.96
CA THR A 158 -2.45 -23.60 11.92
C THR A 158 -2.87 -22.12 11.87
N GLY A 159 -2.87 -21.55 10.66
CA GLY A 159 -3.22 -20.14 10.44
C GLY A 159 -2.05 -19.16 10.59
N VAL A 160 -0.88 -19.60 11.05
CA VAL A 160 0.34 -18.79 11.08
C VAL A 160 1.24 -19.23 9.92
N SER A 161 1.55 -18.29 9.04
CA SER A 161 2.48 -18.50 7.92
C SER A 161 3.48 -17.35 7.83
N GLU A 162 4.65 -17.68 7.32
CA GLU A 162 5.68 -16.71 6.99
C GLU A 162 5.47 -16.27 5.54
N ARG A 163 5.68 -14.98 5.28
CA ARG A 163 5.72 -14.43 3.93
C ARG A 163 6.93 -13.55 3.78
N GLU A 164 7.56 -13.62 2.62
CA GLU A 164 8.62 -12.69 2.26
C GLU A 164 8.01 -11.36 1.83
N VAL A 165 8.46 -10.27 2.45
CA VAL A 165 8.00 -8.91 2.12
C VAL A 165 9.18 -8.12 1.56
N TRP A 166 9.14 -7.92 0.24
CA TRP A 166 10.11 -7.11 -0.48
C TRP A 166 9.82 -5.62 -0.24
N LYS A 167 10.83 -4.90 0.26
CA LYS A 167 10.75 -3.46 0.51
C LYS A 167 11.81 -2.77 -0.34
N PHE A 168 11.52 -1.55 -0.77
CA PHE A 168 12.46 -0.70 -1.49
C PHE A 168 12.42 0.71 -0.90
N GLU A 169 13.51 1.43 -1.08
CA GLU A 169 13.58 2.86 -0.84
C GLU A 169 14.16 3.54 -2.09
N VAL A 170 13.67 4.74 -2.39
CA VAL A 170 14.22 5.53 -3.50
C VAL A 170 15.41 6.32 -2.97
N VAL A 171 16.61 5.84 -3.29
CA VAL A 171 17.87 6.51 -2.88
C VAL A 171 18.10 7.79 -3.69
N ASP A 172 17.75 7.78 -4.97
CA ASP A 172 17.91 8.93 -5.88
C ASP A 172 16.76 8.98 -6.88
N ALA A 173 15.85 9.95 -6.70
CA ALA A 173 14.67 10.12 -7.54
C ALA A 173 15.00 10.52 -8.99
N SER A 174 16.16 11.11 -9.25
CA SER A 174 16.54 11.54 -10.61
C SER A 174 16.83 10.35 -11.53
N LYS A 175 17.35 9.26 -10.95
CA LYS A 175 17.68 8.01 -11.65
C LYS A 175 16.48 7.08 -11.85
N VAL A 176 15.37 7.35 -11.17
CA VAL A 176 14.13 6.58 -11.36
C VAL A 176 13.63 6.80 -12.80
N PRO A 177 13.39 5.74 -13.59
CA PRO A 177 12.82 5.88 -14.93
C PRO A 177 11.47 6.59 -14.93
N GLU A 178 11.17 7.34 -15.99
CA GLU A 178 9.97 8.19 -16.07
C GLU A 178 8.66 7.40 -15.93
N GLN A 179 8.63 6.14 -16.36
CA GLN A 179 7.47 5.24 -16.20
C GLN A 179 7.04 4.95 -14.75
N TYR A 180 7.94 5.17 -13.78
CA TYR A 180 7.65 5.01 -12.36
C TYR A 180 7.42 6.35 -11.65
N LYS A 181 7.51 7.47 -12.39
CA LYS A 181 7.21 8.80 -11.88
C LYS A 181 5.77 9.18 -12.21
N THR A 182 5.15 9.94 -11.32
CA THR A 182 3.81 10.47 -11.52
C THR A 182 3.88 11.99 -11.59
N VAL A 183 3.16 12.56 -12.55
CA VAL A 183 3.05 14.01 -12.73
C VAL A 183 2.19 14.63 -11.61
N ASP A 184 2.66 15.72 -11.01
CA ASP A 184 1.92 16.44 -9.96
C ASP A 184 0.86 17.38 -10.56
N GLU A 185 -0.30 16.81 -10.87
CA GLU A 185 -1.44 17.54 -11.46
C GLU A 185 -1.93 18.71 -10.59
N LYS A 186 -1.78 18.61 -9.27
CA LYS A 186 -2.23 19.66 -8.34
C LYS A 186 -1.38 20.91 -8.50
N LYS A 187 -0.06 20.76 -8.55
CA LYS A 187 0.86 21.88 -8.78
C LYS A 187 0.69 22.47 -10.16
N ILE A 188 0.58 21.63 -11.19
CA ILE A 188 0.33 22.09 -12.56
C ILE A 188 -0.98 22.90 -12.59
N GLY A 189 -2.07 22.37 -12.05
CA GLY A 189 -3.34 23.07 -12.01
C GLY A 189 -3.30 24.40 -11.24
N ALA A 190 -2.48 24.49 -10.19
CA ALA A 190 -2.26 25.75 -9.47
C ALA A 190 -1.58 26.81 -10.35
N ILE A 191 -0.54 26.42 -11.09
CA ILE A 191 0.18 27.30 -12.02
C ILE A 191 -0.72 27.70 -13.19
N VAL A 192 -1.48 26.77 -13.77
CA VAL A 192 -2.43 27.02 -14.86
C VAL A 192 -3.51 28.02 -14.43
N ARG A 193 -4.05 27.89 -13.21
CA ARG A 193 -5.05 28.85 -12.69
C ARG A 193 -4.46 30.24 -12.42
N ALA A 194 -3.19 30.31 -12.03
CA ALA A 194 -2.48 31.57 -11.75
C ALA A 194 -2.08 32.32 -13.03
N LEU A 195 -1.43 31.62 -13.97
CA LEU A 195 -0.85 32.20 -15.20
C LEU A 195 -1.81 32.16 -16.39
N LYS A 196 -2.85 31.30 -16.36
CA LYS A 196 -3.91 31.18 -17.38
C LYS A 196 -3.32 31.00 -18.78
N GLY A 197 -3.67 31.84 -19.75
CA GLY A 197 -3.19 31.74 -21.13
C GLY A 197 -1.69 32.01 -21.33
N ILE A 198 -0.97 32.43 -20.28
CA ILE A 198 0.48 32.68 -20.30
C ILE A 198 1.25 31.46 -19.76
N THR A 199 0.56 30.41 -19.28
CA THR A 199 1.23 29.21 -18.78
C THR A 199 1.98 28.49 -19.90
N ASP A 200 3.30 28.39 -19.76
CA ASP A 200 4.17 27.62 -20.63
C ASP A 200 4.80 26.46 -19.84
N ILE A 201 4.06 25.36 -19.75
CA ILE A 201 4.57 24.10 -19.17
C ILE A 201 4.63 23.09 -20.33
N PRO A 202 5.84 22.66 -20.75
CA PRO A 202 5.99 21.67 -21.80
C PRO A 202 5.16 20.41 -21.53
N GLY A 203 4.41 19.95 -22.54
CA GLY A 203 3.54 18.78 -22.43
C GLY A 203 2.16 19.04 -21.81
N VAL A 204 1.84 20.27 -21.39
CA VAL A 204 0.53 20.63 -20.83
C VAL A 204 -0.19 21.61 -21.76
N ARG A 205 -1.37 21.21 -22.25
CA ARG A 205 -2.25 22.09 -23.04
C ARG A 205 -3.20 22.86 -22.13
N VAL A 206 -3.19 24.19 -22.20
CA VAL A 206 -4.10 25.06 -21.42
C VAL A 206 -5.15 25.69 -22.33
N TRP A 207 -6.43 25.66 -21.93
CA TRP A 207 -7.52 26.34 -22.63
C TRP A 207 -8.52 26.96 -21.64
N SER A 208 -9.35 27.89 -22.12
CA SER A 208 -10.39 28.54 -21.32
C SER A 208 -11.74 28.49 -22.00
N GLU A 209 -12.78 28.15 -21.26
CA GLU A 209 -14.17 28.17 -21.72
C GLU A 209 -14.97 29.16 -20.87
N LYS A 210 -15.81 29.98 -21.51
CA LYS A 210 -16.70 30.88 -20.80
C LYS A 210 -17.89 30.08 -20.28
N GLN A 211 -18.17 30.17 -18.99
CA GLN A 211 -19.33 29.55 -18.35
C GLN A 211 -20.10 30.60 -17.55
N VAL A 212 -21.43 30.55 -17.60
CA VAL A 212 -22.29 31.46 -16.84
C VAL A 212 -22.24 31.05 -15.37
N ALA A 213 -21.71 31.93 -14.52
CA ALA A 213 -21.67 31.73 -13.07
C ALA A 213 -22.82 32.49 -12.40
N VAL A 214 -23.65 31.78 -11.64
CA VAL A 214 -24.75 32.36 -10.87
C VAL A 214 -24.48 32.15 -9.38
N ARG A 215 -24.44 33.26 -8.63
CA ARG A 215 -24.38 33.25 -7.16
C ARG A 215 -25.81 33.30 -6.62
N GLY A 216 -26.12 32.42 -5.68
CA GLY A 216 -27.38 32.37 -4.91
C GLY A 216 -27.08 32.15 -3.43
#